data_AF-A0A161X262-F1
#
_entry.id   AF-A0A161X262-F1
#
_cell.length_a   1.000
_cell.length_b   1.000
_cell.length_c   1.000
_cell.angle_alpha   90.00
_cell.angle_beta   90.00
_cell.angle_gamma   90.00
#
_symmetry.space_group_name_H-M   'P 1'
#
loop_
_entity.id
_entity.type
_entity.pdbx_description
1 polymer ?
#
loop_
_entity_poly.entity_id
_entity_poly.type
_entity_poly.pdbx_seq_one_letter_code
_entity_poly.pdbx_strand_id
1 'polypeptide(L)' 'MSCSFANQVISQLELWNEKSSGKYEKKDHVLPNHLDEKVAALHLENLGAKLTKLSKDQADYISV' A
#
# COMPACT_ATOMS: atom_id res chain seq x y z
N MET A 1 0.76 -8.63 14.26
CA MET A 1 -0.51 -7.87 14.15
C MET A 1 -0.36 -6.48 13.51
N SER A 2 0.80 -5.81 13.63
CA SER A 2 1.01 -4.45 13.09
C SER A 2 0.66 -4.28 11.60
N CYS A 3 1.10 -5.19 10.72
CA CYS A 3 0.79 -5.12 9.28
C CYS A 3 -0.71 -5.15 8.99
N SER A 4 -1.46 -6.06 9.62
CA SER A 4 -2.91 -6.18 9.42
C SER A 4 -3.66 -4.95 9.90
N PHE A 5 -3.29 -4.38 11.05
CA PHE A 5 -3.93 -3.19 11.58
C PHE A 5 -3.57 -1.93 10.78
N ALA A 6 -2.36 -1.82 10.23
CA ALA A 6 -2.02 -0.75 9.30
C ALA A 6 -2.94 -0.77 8.06
N ASN A 7 -3.17 -1.96 7.47
CA ASN A 7 -4.11 -2.13 6.36
C ASN A 7 -5.56 -1.75 6.76
N GLN A 8 -6.00 -2.10 7.97
CA GLN A 8 -7.33 -1.69 8.46
C GLN A 8 -7.45 -0.17 8.62
N VAL A 9 -6.44 0.49 9.20
CA VAL A 9 -6.43 1.96 9.37
C VAL A 9 -6.44 2.66 8.01
N ILE A 10 -5.62 2.19 7.06
CA ILE A 10 -5.61 2.74 5.70
C ILE A 10 -6.98 2.57 5.03
N SER A 11 -7.59 1.39 5.15
CA SER A 11 -8.93 1.14 4.60
C SER A 11 -9.99 2.06 5.18
N GLN A 12 -9.95 2.31 6.49
CA GLN A 12 -10.88 3.25 7.15
C GLN A 12 -10.66 4.69 6.70
N LEU A 13 -9.40 5.13 6.56
CA LEU A 13 -9.07 6.47 6.07
C LEU A 13 -9.55 6.68 4.63
N GLU A 14 -9.33 5.68 3.76
CA GLU A 14 -9.77 5.73 2.36
C GLU A 14 -11.30 5.86 2.26
N LEU A 15 -12.04 4.98 2.94
CA LEU A 15 -13.50 5.02 2.97
C LEU A 15 -14.03 6.34 3.54
N TRP A 16 -13.39 6.87 4.58
CA TRP A 16 -13.80 8.13 5.20
C TRP A 16 -13.54 9.34 4.30
N ASN A 17 -12.37 9.40 3.66
CA ASN A 17 -12.03 10.48 2.75
C ASN A 17 -12.93 10.50 1.51
N GLU A 18 -13.33 9.31 1.04
CA GLU A 18 -14.15 9.13 -0.17
C GLU A 18 -15.66 9.07 0.11
N LYS A 19 -16.09 9.36 1.34
CA LYS A 19 -17.48 9.25 1.79
C LYS A 19 -18.50 10.06 0.97
N SER A 20 -18.04 11.06 0.22
CA SER A 20 -18.88 11.96 -0.58
C SER A 20 -18.52 11.97 -2.08
N SER A 21 -17.51 11.21 -2.50
CA SER A 21 -17.06 11.20 -3.91
C SER A 21 -17.85 10.24 -4.79
N GLY A 22 -18.55 9.27 -4.20
CA GLY A 22 -19.22 8.20 -4.94
C GLY A 22 -18.27 7.15 -5.51
N LYS A 23 -16.99 7.16 -5.11
CA LYS A 23 -15.96 6.22 -5.58
C LYS A 23 -16.26 4.75 -5.26
N TYR A 24 -16.93 4.49 -4.14
CA TYR A 24 -17.22 3.13 -3.67
C TYR A 24 -18.71 2.79 -3.74
N GLU A 25 -19.04 1.78 -4.54
CA GLU A 25 -20.34 1.11 -4.55
C GLU A 25 -20.43 0.07 -3.42
N LYS A 26 -21.65 -0.42 -3.13
CA LYS A 26 -21.91 -1.52 -2.18
C LYS A 26 -21.44 -2.87 -2.75
N LYS A 27 -20.13 -3.02 -2.88
CA LYS A 27 -19.41 -4.18 -3.39
C LYS A 27 -18.14 -4.37 -2.57
N ASP A 28 -17.52 -5.53 -2.72
CA ASP A 28 -16.22 -5.80 -2.14
C ASP A 28 -15.12 -5.11 -2.95
N HIS A 29 -14.20 -4.46 -2.23
CA HIS A 29 -13.04 -3.77 -2.80
C HIS A 29 -11.79 -4.21 -2.04
N VAL A 30 -10.65 -4.22 -2.73
CA VAL A 30 -9.33 -4.46 -2.13
C VAL A 30 -8.49 -3.20 -2.21
N LEU A 31 -7.58 -3.01 -1.24
CA LEU A 31 -6.63 -1.91 -1.31
C LEU A 31 -5.72 -2.05 -2.53
N PRO A 32 -5.36 -0.95 -3.21
CA PRO A 32 -4.42 -0.99 -4.33
C PRO A 32 -3.02 -1.42 -3.87
N ASN A 33 -2.31 -2.15 -4.74
CA ASN A 33 -0.99 -2.76 -4.44
C ASN A 33 0.03 -1.79 -3.83
N HIS A 34 0.09 -0.53 -4.31
CA HIS A 34 1.07 0.45 -3.79
C HIS A 34 0.86 0.78 -2.29
N LEU A 35 -0.35 0.63 -1.76
CA LEU A 35 -0.61 0.80 -0.32
C LEU A 35 -0.13 -0.40 0.48
N ASP A 36 -0.22 -1.60 -0.07
CA ASP A 36 0.29 -2.81 0.57
C ASP A 36 1.84 -2.82 0.59
N GLU A 37 2.46 -2.40 -0.51
CA GLU A 37 3.91 -2.15 -0.58
C GLU A 37 4.36 -1.11 0.45
N LYS A 38 3.58 -0.05 0.64
CA LYS A 38 3.85 0.97 1.67
C LYS A 38 3.80 0.38 3.09
N VAL A 39 2.81 -0.47 3.38
CA VAL A 39 2.75 -1.17 4.68
C VAL A 39 3.95 -2.07 4.87
N ALA A 40 4.37 -2.82 3.84
CA ALA A 40 5.57 -3.64 3.91
C ALA A 40 6.84 -2.80 4.17
N ALA A 41 7.01 -1.70 3.43
CA ALA A 41 8.15 -0.80 3.56
C ALA A 41 8.30 -0.21 4.97
N LEU A 42 7.19 0.16 5.62
CA LEU A 42 7.18 0.70 6.98
C LEU A 42 7.68 -0.29 8.05
N HIS A 43 7.67 -1.60 7.77
CA HIS A 43 8.11 -2.62 8.73
C HIS A 43 9.56 -3.08 8.51
N LEU A 44 10.21 -2.71 7.39
CA LEU A 44 11.56 -3.16 7.06
C LEU A 44 12.62 -2.72 8.08
N GLU A 45 12.52 -1.48 8.56
CA GLU A 45 13.47 -0.91 9.53
C GLU A 45 13.50 -1.70 10.83
N ASN A 46 12.32 -2.08 11.35
CA ASN A 46 12.22 -2.86 12.58
C ASN A 46 12.80 -4.28 12.46
N LEU A 47 12.89 -4.80 11.22
CA LEU A 47 13.50 -6.09 10.92
C LEU A 47 14.98 -5.97 10.54
N GLY A 48 15.53 -4.75 10.46
CA GLY A 48 16.89 -4.49 9.97
C GLY A 48 17.08 -4.81 8.48
N ALA A 49 15.99 -4.96 7.72
CA ALA A 49 16.03 -5.30 6.30
C ALA A 49 16.39 -4.08 5.46
N LYS A 50 17.25 -4.27 4.45
CA LYS A 50 17.66 -3.21 3.51
C LYS A 50 17.12 -3.51 2.12
N LEU A 51 16.21 -2.67 1.63
CA LEU A 51 15.64 -2.79 0.30
C LEU A 51 16.51 -2.05 -0.72
N THR A 52 16.87 -2.72 -1.81
CA THR A 52 17.61 -2.11 -2.92
C THR A 52 16.69 -1.24 -3.76
N LYS A 53 17.18 -0.07 -4.16
CA LYS A 53 16.47 0.81 -5.11
C LYS A 53 16.91 0.48 -6.53
N LEU A 54 15.95 0.19 -7.41
CA LEU A 54 16.22 -0.04 -8.83
C LEU A 54 16.75 1.24 -9.50
N SER A 55 17.69 1.09 -10.44
CA SER A 55 18.01 2.15 -11.38
C SER A 55 16.87 2.34 -12.38
N LYS A 56 16.87 3.46 -13.10
CA LYS A 56 15.84 3.73 -14.12
C LYS A 56 15.85 2.65 -15.20
N ASP A 57 17.02 2.30 -15.72
CA ASP A 57 17.19 1.25 -16.73
C ASP A 57 16.69 -0.12 -16.26
N GLN A 58 16.92 -0.48 -14.99
CA GLN A 58 16.45 -1.74 -14.44
C GLN A 58 14.93 -1.80 -14.32
N ALA A 59 14.31 -0.71 -13.87
CA ALA A 59 12.87 -0.59 -13.74
C ALA A 59 12.20 -0.65 -15.13
N ASP A 60 12.73 0.09 -16.10
CA ASP A 60 12.27 0.06 -17.50
C ASP A 60 12.42 -1.33 -18.13
N TYR A 61 13.52 -2.03 -17.84
CA TYR A 61 13.77 -3.39 -18.33
C TYR A 61 12.73 -4.41 -17.86
N ILE A 62 12.22 -4.29 -16.63
CA ILE A 62 11.20 -5.19 -16.06
C ILE A 62 9.78 -4.59 -16.05
N SER A 63 9.60 -3.41 -16.65
CA SER A 63 8.31 -2.72 -16.77
C SER A 63 7.61 -2.43 -15.43
N VAL A 64 8.37 -1.93 -14.45
CA VAL A 64 7.84 -1.46 -13.14
C VAL A 64 8.17 0.00 -12.86
#